data_AF-A0A924WID3-F1
#
_entry.id   AF-A0A924WID3-F1
#
_cell.length_a   1.000
_cell.length_b   1.000
_cell.length_c   1.000
_cell.angle_alpha   90.00
_cell.angle_beta   90.00
_cell.angle_gamma   90.00
#
_symmetry.space_group_name_H-M   'P 1'
#
loop_
_entity.id
_entity.type
_entity.pdbx_description
1 polymer ?
#
loop_
_entity_poly.entity_id
_entity_poly.type
_entity_poly.pdbx_seq_one_letter_code
_entity_poly.pdbx_strand_id
1 'polypeptide(L)'
;RLQSLYTSLVWMAIAVAVPMTFFSDWLVTLLYGEAFKEAGKVLMIHIWAGVFVSLSVASGSWFITENLQRHAFYRNLLGSIVNVLLNLILIRKFGLVGAAISTVISLSMAALFFDVLTQRTRISFFMKLKAFYLASLFQRG
;
A
#
# COMPACT_ATOMS: atom_id res chain seq x y z
N ARG A 1 16.81 2.74 -13.43
CA ARG A 1 15.75 1.75 -13.80
C ARG A 1 14.79 1.45 -12.65
N LEU A 2 15.26 0.94 -11.50
CA LEU A 2 14.39 0.60 -10.36
C LEU A 2 13.59 1.79 -9.79
N GLN A 3 14.19 2.99 -9.70
CA GLN A 3 13.47 4.21 -9.25
C GLN A 3 12.28 4.55 -10.16
N SER A 4 12.44 4.39 -11.49
CA SER A 4 11.36 4.62 -12.45
C SER A 4 10.24 3.61 -12.25
N LEU A 5 10.54 2.33 -11.96
CA LEU A 5 9.54 1.32 -11.63
C LEU A 5 8.73 1.70 -10.38
N TYR A 6 9.40 2.10 -9.28
CA TYR A 6 8.71 2.59 -8.09
C TYR A 6 7.78 3.76 -8.40
N THR A 7 8.32 4.77 -9.10
CA THR A 7 7.58 6.00 -9.38
C THR A 7 6.36 5.72 -10.26
N SER A 8 6.52 4.95 -11.35
CA SER A 8 5.41 4.60 -12.24
C SER A 8 4.31 3.83 -11.52
N LEU A 9 4.65 2.81 -10.73
CA LEU A 9 3.65 2.01 -10.01
C LEU A 9 2.91 2.79 -8.93
N VAL A 10 3.61 3.68 -8.21
CA VAL A 10 2.99 4.56 -7.20
C VAL A 10 2.04 5.56 -7.86
N TRP A 11 2.47 6.22 -8.93
CA TRP A 11 1.62 7.20 -9.61
C TRP A 11 0.42 6.58 -10.33
N MET A 12 0.54 5.37 -10.89
CA MET A 12 -0.62 4.63 -11.38
C MET A 12 -1.60 4.29 -10.25
N ALA A 13 -1.11 3.84 -9.10
CA ALA A 13 -1.98 3.57 -7.95
C ALA A 13 -2.66 4.84 -7.42
N ILE A 14 -1.93 5.96 -7.33
CA ILE A 14 -2.50 7.27 -6.92
C ILE A 14 -3.54 7.74 -7.94
N ALA A 15 -3.26 7.61 -9.24
CA ALA A 15 -4.19 8.00 -10.30
C ALA A 15 -5.52 7.24 -10.26
N VAL A 16 -5.52 6.01 -9.72
CA VAL A 16 -6.75 5.23 -9.48
C VAL A 16 -7.37 5.57 -8.11
N ALA A 17 -6.55 5.71 -7.07
CA ALA A 17 -7.02 5.95 -5.70
C ALA A 17 -7.73 7.30 -5.54
N VAL A 18 -7.22 8.35 -6.20
CA VAL A 18 -7.79 9.70 -6.08
C VAL A 18 -9.22 9.77 -6.62
N PRO A 19 -9.52 9.38 -7.87
CA PRO A 19 -10.91 9.34 -8.35
C PRO A 19 -11.79 8.40 -7.52
N MET A 20 -11.31 7.21 -7.16
CA MET A 20 -12.10 6.28 -6.35
C MET A 20 -12.45 6.85 -4.98
N THR A 21 -11.64 7.74 -4.41
CA THR A 21 -11.96 8.37 -3.12
C THR A 21 -13.24 9.22 -3.20
N PHE A 22 -13.52 9.82 -4.36
CA PHE A 22 -14.71 10.66 -4.55
C PHE A 22 -15.89 9.90 -5.17
N PHE A 23 -15.61 8.89 -5.99
CA PHE A 23 -16.62 8.17 -6.76
C PHE A 23 -16.99 6.80 -6.19
N SER A 24 -16.40 6.35 -5.07
CA SER A 24 -16.63 5.00 -4.51
C SER A 24 -18.11 4.73 -4.20
N ASP A 25 -18.79 5.65 -3.54
CA ASP A 25 -20.20 5.47 -3.13
C ASP A 25 -21.10 5.41 -4.36
N TRP A 26 -20.90 6.33 -5.31
CA TRP A 26 -21.63 6.33 -6.58
C TRP A 26 -21.39 5.04 -7.37
N LEU A 27 -20.14 4.60 -7.48
CA LEU A 27 -19.78 3.39 -8.23
C LEU A 27 -20.40 2.14 -7.60
N VAL A 28 -20.34 2.00 -6.28
CA VAL A 28 -20.91 0.86 -5.58
C VAL A 28 -22.43 0.84 -5.72
N THR A 29 -23.11 1.98 -5.55
CA THR A 29 -24.56 2.06 -5.74
C THR A 29 -24.96 1.78 -7.20
N LEU A 30 -24.18 2.24 -8.18
CA LEU A 30 -24.42 1.97 -9.59
C LEU A 30 -24.32 0.47 -9.91
N LEU A 31 -23.33 -0.22 -9.36
CA LEU A 31 -23.04 -1.62 -9.68
C LEU A 31 -23.87 -2.62 -8.85
N TYR A 32 -24.12 -2.30 -7.58
CA TYR A 32 -24.68 -3.23 -6.59
C TYR A 32 -25.99 -2.74 -5.97
N GLY A 33 -26.39 -1.48 -6.20
CA GLY A 33 -27.60 -0.88 -5.65
C GLY A 33 -27.41 -0.27 -4.25
N GLU A 34 -28.43 0.48 -3.80
CA GLU A 34 -28.40 1.22 -2.52
C GLU A 34 -28.19 0.34 -1.29
N ALA A 35 -28.58 -0.93 -1.35
CA ALA A 35 -28.36 -1.88 -0.25
C ALA A 35 -26.87 -2.09 0.10
N PHE A 36 -25.95 -1.80 -0.83
CA PHE A 36 -24.51 -1.97 -0.63
C PHE A 36 -23.76 -0.65 -0.39
N LYS A 37 -24.46 0.45 -0.17
CA LYS A 37 -23.85 1.79 0.01
C LYS A 37 -22.73 1.82 1.05
N GLU A 38 -22.83 1.04 2.13
CA GLU A 38 -21.78 0.94 3.15
C GLU A 38 -20.44 0.42 2.60
N ALA A 39 -20.45 -0.41 1.55
CA ALA A 39 -19.25 -0.90 0.89
C ALA A 39 -18.52 0.21 0.10
N GLY A 40 -19.20 1.31 -0.24
CA GLY A 40 -18.58 2.50 -0.84
C GLY A 40 -17.50 3.09 0.07
N LYS A 41 -17.78 3.25 1.37
CA LYS A 41 -16.80 3.71 2.37
C LYS A 41 -15.64 2.73 2.54
N VAL A 42 -15.92 1.43 2.50
CA VAL A 42 -14.89 0.38 2.59
C VAL A 42 -13.95 0.47 1.37
N LEU A 43 -14.51 0.61 0.17
CA LEU A 43 -13.77 0.76 -1.07
C LEU A 43 -12.92 2.04 -1.07
N MET A 44 -13.49 3.16 -0.65
CA MET A 44 -12.82 4.46 -0.51
C MET A 44 -11.53 4.35 0.31
N ILE A 45 -11.57 3.62 1.43
CA ILE A 45 -10.41 3.43 2.30
C ILE A 45 -9.46 2.40 1.69
N HIS A 46 -10.00 1.26 1.24
CA HIS A 46 -9.20 0.13 0.79
C HIS A 46 -8.41 0.45 -0.50
N ILE A 47 -8.88 1.35 -1.35
CA ILE A 47 -8.17 1.69 -2.59
C ILE A 47 -6.75 2.22 -2.34
N TRP A 48 -6.52 2.88 -1.20
CA TRP A 48 -5.21 3.38 -0.81
C TRP A 48 -4.21 2.27 -0.48
N ALA A 49 -4.68 1.04 -0.19
CA ALA A 49 -3.82 -0.14 -0.08
C ALA A 49 -3.01 -0.36 -1.37
N GLY A 50 -3.57 -0.01 -2.53
CA GLY A 50 -2.92 -0.14 -3.83
C GLY A 50 -1.57 0.60 -3.91
N VAL A 51 -1.45 1.76 -3.27
CA VAL A 51 -0.19 2.54 -3.23
C VAL A 51 0.91 1.74 -2.52
N PHE A 52 0.59 1.14 -1.37
CA PHE A 52 1.54 0.34 -0.61
C PHE A 52 1.84 -1.01 -1.27
N VAL A 53 0.86 -1.62 -1.94
CA VAL A 53 1.08 -2.82 -2.76
C VAL A 53 2.07 -2.49 -3.90
N SER A 54 1.90 -1.37 -4.59
CA SER A 54 2.85 -0.91 -5.63
C SER A 54 4.28 -0.77 -5.09
N LEU A 55 4.46 -0.19 -3.89
CA LEU A 55 5.77 -0.12 -3.23
C LEU A 55 6.33 -1.51 -2.88
N SER A 56 5.48 -2.42 -2.40
CA SER A 56 5.85 -3.80 -2.09
C SER A 56 6.30 -4.57 -3.33
N VAL A 57 5.58 -4.44 -4.45
CA VAL A 57 5.90 -5.08 -5.73
C VAL A 57 7.22 -4.56 -6.28
N ALA A 58 7.39 -3.23 -6.39
CA ALA A 58 8.62 -2.63 -6.88
C ALA A 58 9.84 -2.99 -6.01
N SER A 59 9.66 -3.01 -4.69
CA SER A 59 10.72 -3.40 -3.77
C SER A 59 11.07 -4.88 -3.82
N GLY A 60 10.13 -5.75 -4.20
CA GLY A 60 10.40 -7.17 -4.40
C GLY A 60 11.56 -7.40 -5.36
N SER A 61 11.58 -6.69 -6.51
CA SER A 61 12.70 -6.75 -7.46
C SER A 61 14.02 -6.33 -6.83
N TRP A 62 14.03 -5.27 -6.03
CA TRP A 62 15.24 -4.80 -5.33
C TRP A 62 15.75 -5.83 -4.32
N PHE A 63 14.87 -6.40 -3.49
CA PHE A 63 15.23 -7.41 -2.51
C PHE A 63 15.82 -8.67 -3.15
N ILE A 64 15.38 -9.04 -4.35
CA ILE A 64 15.95 -10.15 -5.12
C ILE A 64 17.34 -9.79 -5.63
N THR A 65 17.50 -8.61 -6.26
CA THR A 65 18.79 -8.17 -6.82
C THR A 65 19.88 -8.00 -5.76
N GLU A 66 19.52 -7.53 -4.57
CA GLU A 66 20.46 -7.34 -3.45
C GLU A 66 20.65 -8.60 -2.58
N ASN A 67 20.01 -9.71 -2.92
CA ASN A 67 20.02 -10.97 -2.15
C ASN A 67 19.55 -10.80 -0.69
N LEU A 68 18.48 -10.02 -0.51
CA LEU A 68 17.88 -9.64 0.79
C LEU A 68 16.47 -10.24 0.99
N GLN A 69 16.12 -11.33 0.30
CA GLN A 69 14.81 -11.98 0.34
C GLN A 69 14.37 -12.34 1.77
N ARG A 70 15.32 -12.70 2.64
CA ARG A 70 15.03 -12.96 4.07
C ARG A 70 14.51 -11.72 4.80
N HIS A 71 15.01 -10.53 4.47
CA HIS A 71 14.45 -9.27 5.00
C HIS A 71 13.06 -8.99 4.43
N ALA A 72 12.84 -9.29 3.14
CA ALA A 72 11.52 -9.19 2.52
C ALA A 72 10.50 -10.14 3.16
N PHE A 73 10.93 -11.33 3.59
CA PHE A 73 10.11 -12.26 4.36
C PHE A 73 9.74 -11.69 5.73
N TYR A 74 10.72 -11.22 6.50
CA TYR A 74 10.47 -10.69 7.85
C TYR A 74 9.56 -9.45 7.85
N ARG A 75 9.71 -8.51 6.90
CA ARG A 75 8.80 -7.36 6.81
C ARG A 75 7.36 -7.78 6.51
N ASN A 76 7.16 -8.80 5.66
CA ASN A 76 5.83 -9.30 5.31
C ASN A 76 5.22 -10.05 6.48
N LEU A 77 6.01 -10.84 7.19
CA LEU A 77 5.58 -11.53 8.40
C LEU A 77 5.13 -10.54 9.48
N LEU A 78 5.94 -9.52 9.77
CA LEU A 78 5.59 -8.47 10.72
C LEU A 78 4.35 -7.70 10.26
N GLY A 79 4.22 -7.42 8.97
CA GLY A 79 3.04 -6.78 8.38
C GLY A 79 1.77 -7.58 8.60
N SER A 80 1.82 -8.89 8.33
CA SER A 80 0.70 -9.81 8.57
C SER A 80 0.35 -9.92 10.05
N ILE A 81 1.33 -9.92 10.96
CA ILE A 81 1.07 -9.87 12.41
C ILE A 81 0.33 -8.59 12.77
N VAL A 82 0.80 -7.43 12.31
CA VAL A 82 0.09 -6.15 12.51
C VAL A 82 -1.33 -6.22 11.93
N ASN A 83 -1.51 -6.87 10.78
CA ASN A 83 -2.82 -7.01 10.14
C ASN A 83 -3.79 -7.82 10.98
N VAL A 84 -3.36 -8.98 11.47
CA VAL A 84 -4.20 -9.82 12.34
C VAL A 84 -4.54 -9.07 13.63
N LEU A 85 -3.57 -8.44 14.29
CA LEU A 85 -3.80 -7.70 15.52
C LEU A 85 -4.76 -6.52 15.32
N LEU A 86 -4.55 -5.72 14.28
CA LEU A 86 -5.43 -4.60 13.96
C LEU A 86 -6.82 -5.07 13.56
N ASN A 87 -6.94 -6.15 12.77
CA ASN A 87 -8.25 -6.70 12.41
C ASN A 87 -9.03 -7.14 13.66
N LEU A 88 -8.39 -7.85 14.60
CA LEU A 88 -9.04 -8.28 15.84
C LEU A 88 -9.57 -7.11 16.68
N ILE A 89 -8.88 -5.96 16.65
CA ILE A 89 -9.26 -4.75 17.41
C ILE A 89 -10.29 -3.91 16.64
N LEU A 90 -9.99 -3.58 15.38
CA LEU A 90 -10.72 -2.60 14.59
C LEU A 90 -12.01 -3.16 14.01
N ILE A 91 -12.09 -4.46 13.67
CA ILE A 91 -13.35 -5.05 13.19
C ILE A 91 -14.42 -5.01 14.28
N ARG A 92 -14.04 -5.25 15.55
CA ARG A 92 -14.99 -5.17 16.67
C ARG A 92 -15.53 -3.75 16.89
N LYS A 93 -14.75 -2.72 16.58
CA LYS A 93 -15.13 -1.31 16.78
C LYS A 93 -15.77 -0.65 15.56
N PHE A 94 -15.34 -1.04 14.35
CA PHE A 94 -15.66 -0.35 13.10
C PHE A 94 -16.15 -1.29 11.97
N GLY A 95 -16.38 -2.57 12.26
CA GLY A 95 -16.85 -3.54 11.28
C GLY A 95 -15.95 -3.65 10.05
N LEU A 96 -16.56 -3.67 8.86
CA LEU A 96 -15.87 -3.78 7.56
C LEU A 96 -14.92 -2.60 7.29
N VAL A 97 -15.27 -1.40 7.75
CA VAL A 97 -14.38 -0.23 7.67
C VAL A 97 -13.10 -0.47 8.48
N GLY A 98 -13.23 -1.09 9.66
CA GLY A 98 -12.09 -1.51 10.48
C GLY A 98 -11.15 -2.48 9.76
N ALA A 99 -11.70 -3.42 8.97
CA ALA A 99 -10.90 -4.34 8.17
C ALA A 99 -10.12 -3.62 7.05
N ALA A 100 -10.76 -2.67 6.38
CA ALA A 100 -10.09 -1.85 5.35
C ALA A 100 -8.94 -1.03 5.94
N ILE A 101 -9.19 -0.33 7.05
CA ILE A 101 -8.17 0.47 7.75
C ILE A 101 -7.00 -0.42 8.20
N SER A 102 -7.29 -1.58 8.81
CA SER A 102 -6.27 -2.54 9.25
C SER A 102 -5.36 -2.94 8.09
N THR A 103 -5.95 -3.23 6.92
CA THR A 103 -5.20 -3.64 5.73
C THR A 103 -4.29 -2.53 5.23
N VAL A 104 -4.80 -1.31 5.09
CA VAL A 104 -3.99 -0.17 4.64
C VAL A 104 -2.82 0.09 5.60
N ILE A 105 -3.08 0.09 6.91
CA ILE A 105 -2.02 0.31 7.91
C ILE A 105 -0.97 -0.78 7.84
N SER A 106 -1.36 -2.05 7.83
CA SER A 106 -0.41 -3.17 7.80
C SER A 106 0.43 -3.20 6.53
N LEU A 107 -0.17 -2.91 5.38
CA LEU A 107 0.56 -2.79 4.13
C LEU A 107 1.51 -1.60 4.17
N SER A 108 1.12 -0.46 4.75
CA SER A 108 2.05 0.67 4.94
C SER A 108 3.25 0.27 5.82
N MET A 109 3.01 -0.47 6.90
CA MET A 109 4.06 -0.96 7.79
C MET A 109 5.05 -1.86 7.05
N ALA A 110 4.55 -2.88 6.35
CA ALA A 110 5.37 -3.83 5.59
C ALA A 110 6.10 -3.17 4.41
N ALA A 111 5.39 -2.33 3.66
CA ALA A 111 5.87 -1.77 2.42
C ALA A 111 6.79 -0.56 2.61
N LEU A 112 6.74 0.13 3.75
CA LEU A 112 7.50 1.37 3.95
C LEU A 112 8.22 1.39 5.30
N PHE A 113 7.49 1.30 6.41
CA PHE A 113 8.06 1.62 7.72
C PHE A 113 9.07 0.58 8.23
N PHE A 114 8.85 -0.71 8.00
CA PHE A 114 9.80 -1.73 8.43
C PHE A 114 11.13 -1.70 7.67
N ASP A 115 11.16 -1.11 6.47
CA ASP A 115 12.40 -0.92 5.72
C ASP A 115 13.33 0.13 6.37
N VAL A 116 12.85 0.95 7.32
CA VAL A 116 13.68 1.88 8.11
C VAL A 116 14.57 1.15 9.14
N LEU A 117 14.10 0.00 9.63
CA LEU A 117 14.69 -0.68 10.79
C LEU A 117 16.08 -1.26 10.50
N THR A 118 16.34 -1.69 9.26
CA THR A 118 17.62 -2.31 8.90
C THR A 118 18.45 -1.37 8.02
N GLN A 119 19.74 -1.22 8.32
CA GLN A 119 20.64 -0.36 7.56
C GLN A 119 20.67 -0.69 6.06
N ARG A 120 20.61 -1.98 5.71
CA ARG A 120 20.57 -2.44 4.32
C ARG A 120 19.29 -2.01 3.60
N THR A 121 18.13 -2.08 4.26
CA THR A 121 16.81 -1.75 3.66
C THR A 121 16.52 -0.26 3.58
N ARG A 122 17.28 0.59 4.29
CA ARG A 122 17.11 2.06 4.23
C ARG A 122 17.30 2.63 2.83
N ILE A 123 18.15 2.02 2.00
CA ILE A 123 18.31 2.42 0.59
C ILE A 123 16.97 2.29 -0.14
N SER A 124 16.29 1.15 0.02
CA SER A 124 14.93 0.91 -0.49
C SER A 124 13.93 1.92 0.05
N PHE A 125 13.96 2.19 1.37
CA PHE A 125 13.09 3.19 1.99
C PHE A 125 13.22 4.58 1.34
N PHE A 126 14.45 5.07 1.14
CA PHE A 126 14.64 6.38 0.49
C PHE A 126 14.20 6.39 -0.98
N MET A 127 14.38 5.28 -1.71
CA MET A 127 13.85 5.16 -3.09
C MET A 127 12.32 5.22 -3.12
N LYS A 128 11.65 4.58 -2.15
CA LYS A 128 10.20 4.61 -1.98
C LYS A 128 9.69 6.01 -1.67
N LEU A 129 10.34 6.72 -0.74
CA LEU A 129 10.01 8.12 -0.44
C LEU A 129 10.18 9.01 -1.67
N LYS A 130 11.27 8.82 -2.42
CA LYS A 130 11.50 9.56 -3.67
C LYS A 130 10.39 9.32 -4.70
N ALA A 131 9.78 8.13 -4.73
CA ALA A 131 8.74 7.79 -5.70
C ALA A 131 7.44 8.62 -5.56
N PHE A 132 7.20 9.22 -4.39
CA PHE A 132 6.08 10.16 -4.21
C PHE A 132 6.31 11.52 -4.90
N TYR A 133 7.55 11.83 -5.31
CA TYR A 133 7.86 13.02 -6.08
C TYR A 133 7.83 12.68 -7.58
N LEU A 134 6.85 13.17 -8.33
CA LEU A 134 6.70 12.85 -9.77
C LEU A 134 7.97 13.14 -10.58
N ALA A 135 8.74 14.15 -10.19
CA ALA A 135 10.02 14.49 -10.81
C ALA A 135 11.05 13.35 -10.79
N SER A 136 10.94 12.37 -9.89
CA SER A 136 11.83 11.19 -9.86
C SER A 136 11.65 10.25 -11.05
N LEU A 137 10.57 10.42 -11.84
CA LEU A 137 10.36 9.65 -13.07
C LEU A 137 11.39 10.00 -14.16
N PHE A 138 11.88 11.24 -14.15
CA PHE A 138 12.87 11.74 -15.11
C PHE A 138 14.32 11.62 -14.63
N GLN A 139 14.55 11.15 -13.40
CA GLN A 139 15.89 10.83 -12.90
C GLN A 139 16.36 9.52 -13.55
N ARG A 140 16.81 9.64 -14.81
CA ARG A 140 17.60 8.62 -15.50
C ARG A 140 19.00 8.60 -14.89
N GLY A 141 19.21 7.70 -13.94
CA GLY A 141 20.54 7.14 -13.69
C GLY A 141 20.91 6.18 -14.80
#